data_AF-A0A1S7DU67-F1
#
_entry.id   AF-A0A1S7DU67-F1
#
_cell.length_a   1.000
_cell.length_b   1.000
_cell.length_c   1.000
_cell.angle_alpha   90.00
_cell.angle_beta   90.00
_cell.angle_gamma   90.00
#
_symmetry.space_group_name_H-M   'P 1'
#
loop_
_entity.id
_entity.type
_entity.pdbx_description
1 polymer ?
#
loop_
_entity_poly.entity_id
_entity_poly.type
_entity_poly.pdbx_seq_one_letter_code
_entity_poly.pdbx_strand_id
1 'polypeptide(L)'
;MIAEILKQNYEGLYTQLIQVCFIWIAVLLAIIVDFYFGLKKAQEMGEATTSEGYRRTINKFVYYYSMMFFALTFDFLDVITPTILPFPLSLTPLFSVFCAVALIFTEAKSVREKAEDKVRRRADKSFAELLEVLQKREDIVSQIFEHLKQQKNNENNSTTNS
;
A
#
# COMPACT_ATOMS: atom_id res chain seq x y z
N MET A 1 -22.26 -7.67 19.97
CA MET A 1 -23.32 -8.55 19.41
C MET A 1 -24.09 -9.32 20.48
N ILE A 2 -23.45 -9.80 21.55
CA ILE A 2 -24.13 -10.55 22.62
C ILE A 2 -25.28 -9.76 23.26
N ALA A 3 -25.14 -8.43 23.39
CA ALA A 3 -26.20 -7.56 23.85
C ALA A 3 -27.47 -7.61 22.98
N GLU A 4 -27.32 -7.72 21.65
CA GLU A 4 -28.46 -7.82 20.73
C GLU A 4 -29.13 -9.20 20.82
N ILE A 5 -28.35 -10.27 21.01
CA ILE A 5 -28.87 -11.62 21.25
C ILE A 5 -29.71 -11.65 22.54
N LEU A 6 -29.19 -11.06 23.63
CA LEU A 6 -29.89 -11.00 24.92
C LEU A 6 -31.19 -10.19 24.84
N LYS A 7 -31.23 -9.15 24.00
CA LYS A 7 -32.42 -8.32 23.74
C LYS A 7 -33.37 -8.92 22.71
N GLN A 8 -33.08 -10.09 22.15
CA GLN A 8 -33.81 -10.69 21.01
C GLN A 8 -33.92 -9.76 19.79
N ASN A 9 -32.97 -8.84 19.63
CA ASN A 9 -32.93 -7.91 18.50
C ASN A 9 -32.13 -8.51 17.35
N TYR A 10 -32.80 -9.36 16.57
CA TYR A 10 -32.16 -10.05 15.44
C TYR A 10 -31.80 -9.10 14.28
N GLU A 11 -32.56 -8.03 14.06
CA GLU A 11 -32.26 -7.05 13.01
C GLU A 11 -30.92 -6.34 13.25
N GLY A 12 -30.67 -5.94 14.50
CA GLY A 12 -29.39 -5.35 14.90
C GLY A 12 -28.23 -6.33 14.74
N LEU A 13 -28.45 -7.59 15.13
CA LEU A 13 -27.47 -8.66 14.96
C LEU A 13 -27.13 -8.92 13.49
N TYR A 14 -28.13 -9.01 12.61
CA TYR A 14 -27.90 -9.20 11.16
C TYR A 14 -27.14 -8.02 10.56
N THR A 15 -27.50 -6.79 10.96
CA THR A 15 -26.81 -5.58 10.51
C THR A 15 -25.33 -5.63 10.88
N GLN A 16 -25.01 -6.00 12.14
CA GLN A 16 -23.63 -6.17 12.60
C GLN A 16 -22.87 -7.23 11.81
N LEU A 17 -23.48 -8.40 11.57
CA LEU A 17 -22.84 -9.49 10.81
C LEU A 17 -22.58 -9.11 9.34
N ILE A 18 -23.53 -8.43 8.69
CA ILE A 18 -23.37 -7.95 7.32
C ILE A 18 -22.20 -6.96 7.23
N GLN A 19 -22.08 -6.05 8.21
CA GLN A 19 -20.94 -5.12 8.26
C GLN A 19 -19.61 -5.86 8.41
N VAL A 20 -19.53 -6.87 9.29
CA VAL A 20 -18.33 -7.73 9.41
C VAL A 20 -17.97 -8.37 8.08
N CYS A 21 -18.96 -8.91 7.33
CA CYS A 21 -18.70 -9.48 6.01
C CYS A 21 -18.09 -8.46 5.03
N PHE A 22 -18.63 -7.24 4.97
CA PHE A 22 -18.07 -6.20 4.10
C PHE A 22 -16.64 -5.80 4.51
N ILE A 23 -16.38 -5.70 5.81
CA ILE A 23 -15.05 -5.39 6.34
C ILE A 23 -14.05 -6.49 5.94
N TRP A 24 -14.43 -7.76 6.07
CA TRP A 24 -13.59 -8.89 5.68
C TRP A 24 -13.30 -8.89 4.18
N ILE A 25 -14.28 -8.55 3.35
CA ILE A 25 -14.08 -8.38 1.90
C ILE A 25 -13.12 -7.23 1.60
N ALA A 26 -13.22 -6.10 2.32
CA ALA A 26 -12.31 -4.97 2.13
C ALA A 26 -10.84 -5.35 2.45
N VAL A 27 -10.61 -6.11 3.52
CA VAL A 27 -9.27 -6.63 3.86
C VAL A 27 -8.77 -7.59 2.77
N LEU A 28 -9.63 -8.47 2.26
CA LEU A 28 -9.29 -9.35 1.14
C LEU A 28 -8.86 -8.57 -0.09
N LEU A 29 -9.63 -7.54 -0.47
CA LEU A 29 -9.30 -6.68 -1.61
C LEU A 29 -7.96 -5.99 -1.42
N ALA A 30 -7.63 -5.51 -0.22
CA ALA A 30 -6.33 -4.92 0.07
C ALA A 30 -5.17 -5.92 -0.12
N ILE A 31 -5.33 -7.18 0.34
CA ILE A 31 -4.34 -8.24 0.11
C ILE A 31 -4.19 -8.56 -1.39
N ILE A 32 -5.30 -8.63 -2.13
CA ILE A 32 -5.30 -8.91 -3.58
C ILE A 32 -4.58 -7.79 -4.34
N VAL A 33 -4.85 -6.53 -3.99
CA VAL A 33 -4.16 -5.38 -4.59
C VAL A 33 -2.66 -5.47 -4.34
N ASP A 34 -2.24 -5.72 -3.09
CA ASP A 34 -0.82 -5.88 -2.76
C ASP A 34 -0.16 -7.04 -3.52
N PHE A 35 -0.87 -8.16 -3.65
CA PHE A 35 -0.42 -9.33 -4.39
C PHE A 35 -0.25 -9.03 -5.87
N TYR A 36 -1.22 -8.36 -6.50
CA TYR A 36 -1.17 -7.99 -7.91
C TYR A 36 0.03 -7.08 -8.22
N PHE A 37 0.24 -6.03 -7.41
CA PHE A 37 1.41 -5.16 -7.56
C PHE A 37 2.73 -5.87 -7.27
N GLY A 38 2.73 -6.82 -6.33
CA GLY A 38 3.87 -7.71 -6.07
C GLY A 38 4.21 -8.59 -7.28
N LEU A 39 3.21 -9.21 -7.91
CA LEU A 39 3.39 -10.10 -9.05
C LEU A 39 3.88 -9.34 -10.29
N LYS A 40 3.32 -8.15 -10.55
CA LYS A 40 3.78 -7.29 -11.64
C LYS A 40 5.25 -6.86 -11.46
N LYS A 41 5.65 -6.56 -10.22
CA LYS A 41 7.06 -6.25 -9.88
C LYS A 41 7.97 -7.46 -10.15
N ALA A 42 7.57 -8.66 -9.72
CA ALA A 42 8.31 -9.90 -9.95
C ALA A 42 8.53 -10.21 -11.43
N GLN A 43 7.47 -10.07 -12.24
CA GLN A 43 7.54 -10.28 -13.70
C GLN A 43 8.53 -9.30 -14.38
N GLU A 44 8.53 -8.02 -13.97
CA GLU A 44 9.48 -7.02 -14.49
C GLU A 44 10.94 -7.29 -14.10
N MET A 45 11.18 -8.10 -13.06
CA MET A 45 12.53 -8.46 -12.60
C MET A 45 13.06 -9.74 -13.26
N GLY A 46 12.23 -10.51 -13.99
CA GLY A 46 12.64 -11.79 -14.58
C GLY A 46 12.99 -12.86 -13.54
N GLU A 47 12.69 -12.64 -12.27
CA GLU A 47 12.92 -13.63 -11.21
C GLU A 47 11.80 -14.68 -11.23
N ALA A 48 12.16 -15.97 -11.32
CA ALA A 48 11.24 -17.09 -11.21
C ALA A 48 10.70 -17.20 -9.77
N THR A 49 9.73 -16.35 -9.42
CA THR A 49 9.29 -16.10 -8.04
C THR A 49 7.83 -16.45 -7.82
N THR A 50 7.37 -17.55 -8.42
CA THR A 50 5.99 -17.97 -8.20
C THR A 50 5.84 -18.59 -6.80
N SER A 51 6.63 -19.59 -6.41
CA SER A 51 6.41 -20.31 -5.13
C SER A 51 6.50 -19.43 -3.87
N GLU A 52 7.56 -18.63 -3.73
CA GLU A 52 7.78 -17.81 -2.53
C GLU A 52 6.81 -16.62 -2.44
N GLY A 53 6.44 -16.03 -3.58
CA GLY A 53 5.44 -14.95 -3.63
C GLY A 53 4.04 -15.42 -3.22
N TYR A 54 3.63 -16.59 -3.71
CA TYR A 54 2.37 -17.21 -3.29
C TYR A 54 2.38 -17.58 -1.81
N ARG A 55 3.46 -18.21 -1.33
CA ARG A 55 3.59 -18.59 0.10
C ARG A 55 3.52 -17.37 1.02
N ARG A 56 4.17 -16.27 0.67
CA ARG A 56 4.10 -15.01 1.42
C ARG A 56 2.67 -14.47 1.49
N THR A 57 1.92 -14.55 0.39
CA THR A 57 0.53 -14.07 0.32
C THR A 57 -0.41 -14.96 1.12
N ILE A 58 -0.22 -16.28 1.08
CA ILE A 58 -0.97 -17.23 1.93
C ILE A 58 -0.70 -16.93 3.41
N ASN A 59 0.56 -16.70 3.79
CA ASN A 59 0.90 -16.34 5.17
C ASN A 59 0.25 -15.03 5.60
N LYS A 60 0.22 -14.00 4.73
CA LYS A 60 -0.51 -12.75 4.99
C LYS A 60 -2.01 -13.01 5.20
N PHE A 61 -2.62 -13.80 4.31
CA PHE A 61 -4.04 -14.15 4.40
C PHE A 61 -4.35 -14.82 5.73
N VAL A 62 -3.59 -15.87 6.10
CA VAL A 62 -3.76 -16.58 7.36
C VAL A 62 -3.60 -15.64 8.56
N TYR A 63 -2.54 -14.82 8.58
CA TYR A 63 -2.29 -13.88 9.67
C TYR A 63 -3.41 -12.83 9.80
N TYR A 64 -3.85 -12.26 8.69
CA TYR A 64 -4.84 -11.18 8.69
C TYR A 64 -6.22 -11.71 9.09
N TYR A 65 -6.63 -12.86 8.55
CA TYR A 65 -7.89 -13.47 8.93
C TYR A 65 -7.88 -14.03 10.35
N SER A 66 -6.71 -14.44 10.87
CA SER A 66 -6.58 -14.80 12.29
C SER A 66 -6.80 -13.59 13.19
N MET A 67 -6.23 -12.42 12.84
CA MET A 67 -6.48 -11.17 13.56
C MET A 67 -7.93 -10.69 13.42
N MET A 68 -8.53 -10.79 12.24
CA MET A 68 -9.93 -10.43 12.02
C MET A 68 -10.87 -11.33 12.82
N PHE A 69 -10.58 -12.64 12.92
CA PHE A 69 -11.37 -13.56 13.74
C PHE A 69 -11.20 -13.26 15.25
N PHE A 70 -9.99 -12.89 15.66
CA PHE A 70 -9.74 -12.43 17.02
C PHE A 70 -10.52 -11.15 17.33
N ALA A 71 -10.51 -10.16 16.43
CA ALA A 71 -11.29 -8.92 16.56
C ALA A 71 -12.80 -9.19 16.61
N LEU A 72 -13.31 -10.09 15.77
CA LEU A 72 -14.70 -10.53 15.79
C LEU A 72 -15.10 -11.10 17.15
N THR A 73 -14.20 -11.81 17.83
CA THR A 73 -14.48 -12.34 19.19
C THR A 73 -14.76 -11.19 20.17
N PHE A 74 -14.02 -10.08 20.08
CA PHE A 74 -14.31 -8.89 20.88
C PHE A 74 -15.64 -8.25 20.51
N ASP A 75 -15.94 -8.10 19.21
CA ASP A 75 -17.23 -7.56 18.77
C ASP A 75 -18.42 -8.42 19.25
N PHE A 76 -18.22 -9.73 19.39
CA PHE A 76 -19.21 -10.62 19.97
C PHE A 76 -19.42 -10.34 21.45
N LEU A 77 -18.33 -10.26 22.22
CA LEU A 77 -18.34 -10.07 23.68
C LEU A 77 -18.65 -8.63 24.11
N ASP A 78 -18.56 -7.66 23.20
CA ASP A 78 -18.74 -6.25 23.52
C ASP A 78 -20.18 -5.93 23.89
N VAL A 79 -20.33 -5.49 25.14
CA VAL A 79 -21.57 -4.98 25.77
C VAL A 79 -21.45 -3.48 26.06
N ILE A 80 -20.24 -2.93 26.01
CA ILE A 80 -19.95 -1.54 26.41
C ILE A 80 -20.37 -0.60 25.29
N THR A 81 -19.95 -0.86 24.05
CA THR A 81 -20.25 0.01 22.90
C THR A 81 -21.74 0.26 22.70
N PRO A 82 -22.62 -0.76 22.72
CA PRO A 82 -24.06 -0.54 22.56
C PRO A 82 -24.71 0.21 23.74
N THR A 83 -24.02 0.29 24.89
CA THR A 83 -24.53 0.95 26.09
C THR A 83 -24.13 2.43 26.14
N ILE A 84 -22.94 2.77 25.62
CA ILE A 84 -22.38 4.13 25.70
C ILE A 84 -22.65 4.94 24.44
N LEU A 85 -22.55 4.32 23.25
CA LEU A 85 -22.66 5.03 21.99
C LEU A 85 -24.11 5.12 21.50
N PRO A 86 -24.51 6.24 20.89
CA PRO A 86 -25.82 6.36 20.26
C PRO A 86 -25.88 5.57 18.95
N PHE A 87 -27.11 5.24 18.53
CA PHE A 87 -27.37 4.73 17.20
C PHE A 87 -26.93 5.75 16.12
N PRO A 88 -26.28 5.33 15.02
CA PRO A 88 -26.00 3.95 14.58
C PRO A 88 -24.65 3.38 15.03
N LEU A 89 -23.81 4.16 15.73
CA LEU A 89 -22.48 3.72 16.16
C LEU A 89 -22.53 2.56 17.14
N SER A 90 -23.59 2.48 17.95
CA SER A 90 -23.88 1.36 18.85
C SER A 90 -23.92 -0.02 18.14
N LEU A 91 -24.27 -0.04 16.85
CA LEU A 91 -24.40 -1.24 16.03
C LEU A 91 -23.18 -1.49 15.16
N THR A 92 -22.09 -0.75 15.34
CA THR A 92 -20.88 -0.93 14.54
C THR A 92 -19.92 -1.92 15.24
N PRO A 93 -19.39 -2.95 14.55
CA PRO A 93 -18.37 -3.85 15.10
C PRO A 93 -17.02 -3.12 15.15
N LEU A 94 -16.82 -2.31 16.19
CA LEU A 94 -15.71 -1.36 16.29
C LEU A 94 -14.34 -2.06 16.25
N PHE A 95 -14.20 -3.24 16.86
CA PHE A 95 -12.92 -3.95 16.89
C PHE A 95 -12.56 -4.48 15.51
N SER A 96 -13.51 -5.07 14.78
CA SER A 96 -13.31 -5.48 13.38
C SER A 96 -12.99 -4.30 12.47
N VAL A 97 -13.68 -3.17 12.63
CA VAL A 97 -13.40 -1.96 11.84
C VAL A 97 -11.98 -1.46 12.11
N PHE A 98 -11.60 -1.30 13.37
CA PHE A 98 -10.28 -0.82 13.75
C PHE A 98 -9.17 -1.75 13.24
N CYS A 99 -9.34 -3.06 13.41
CA CYS A 99 -8.40 -4.06 12.93
C CYS A 99 -8.26 -3.98 11.40
N ALA A 100 -9.37 -3.94 10.67
CA ALA A 100 -9.34 -3.85 9.22
C ALA A 100 -8.69 -2.56 8.71
N VAL A 101 -8.96 -1.41 9.32
CA VAL A 101 -8.32 -0.14 8.96
C VAL A 101 -6.80 -0.25 9.13
N ALA A 102 -6.33 -0.82 10.23
CA ALA A 102 -4.91 -1.03 10.45
C ALA A 102 -4.28 -1.92 9.37
N LEU A 103 -4.93 -3.04 9.03
CA LEU A 103 -4.45 -3.98 8.00
C LEU A 103 -4.50 -3.42 6.58
N ILE A 104 -5.53 -2.64 6.24
CA ILE A 104 -5.61 -1.97 4.94
C ILE A 104 -4.51 -0.92 4.84
N PHE A 105 -4.25 -0.18 5.92
CA PHE A 105 -3.19 0.81 5.94
C PHE A 105 -1.79 0.20 5.78
N THR A 106 -1.52 -0.96 6.41
CA THR A 106 -0.24 -1.66 6.23
C THR A 106 -0.03 -2.11 4.79
N GLU A 107 -1.07 -2.61 4.12
CA GLU A 107 -0.99 -2.99 2.70
C GLU A 107 -0.86 -1.77 1.78
N ALA A 108 -1.61 -0.70 2.02
CA ALA A 108 -1.48 0.54 1.26
C ALA A 108 -0.05 1.10 1.33
N LYS A 109 0.57 1.07 2.52
CA LYS A 109 1.98 1.44 2.69
C LYS A 109 2.91 0.50 1.90
N SER A 110 2.67 -0.80 1.95
CA SER A 110 3.48 -1.79 1.21
C SER A 110 3.42 -1.57 -0.30
N VAL A 111 2.24 -1.25 -0.85
CA VAL A 111 2.07 -0.93 -2.27
C VAL A 111 2.84 0.34 -2.64
N ARG A 112 2.79 1.38 -1.79
CA ARG A 112 3.52 2.63 -2.04
C ARG A 112 5.04 2.40 -2.07
N GLU A 113 5.57 1.65 -1.12
CA GLU A 113 7.00 1.29 -1.08
C GLU A 113 7.41 0.54 -2.36
N LYS A 114 6.59 -0.42 -2.81
CA LYS A 114 6.84 -1.14 -4.07
C LYS A 114 6.82 -0.21 -5.29
N ALA A 115 5.97 0.81 -5.30
CA ALA A 115 5.88 1.79 -6.39
C ALA A 115 7.07 2.76 -6.40
N GLU A 116 7.50 3.27 -5.24
CA GLU A 116 8.68 4.12 -5.10
C GLU A 116 9.96 3.40 -5.53
N ASP A 117 10.15 2.14 -5.08
CA ASP A 117 11.25 1.28 -5.51
C ASP A 117 11.31 1.14 -7.04
N LYS A 118 10.15 1.02 -7.68
CA LYS A 118 10.05 0.87 -9.13
C LYS A 118 10.46 2.13 -9.85
N VAL A 119 10.07 3.31 -9.37
CA VAL A 119 10.47 4.60 -9.95
C VAL A 119 11.98 4.80 -9.81
N ARG A 120 12.52 4.58 -8.61
CA ARG A 120 13.96 4.73 -8.34
C ARG A 120 14.81 3.85 -9.25
N ARG A 121 14.45 2.56 -9.41
CA ARG A 121 15.17 1.64 -10.29
C ARG A 121 15.09 2.02 -11.77
N ARG A 122 13.97 2.58 -12.23
CA ARG A 122 13.85 3.08 -13.61
C ARG A 122 14.79 4.26 -13.82
N ALA A 123 14.87 5.18 -12.85
CA ALA A 123 15.83 6.28 -12.90
C ALA A 123 17.27 5.75 -12.94
N ASP A 124 17.65 4.82 -12.06
CA ASP A 124 19.00 4.25 -12.02
C ASP A 124 19.38 3.58 -13.35
N LYS A 125 18.47 2.83 -13.98
CA LYS A 125 18.70 2.23 -15.31
C LYS A 125 18.90 3.29 -16.39
N SER A 126 18.03 4.30 -16.43
CA SER A 126 18.18 5.40 -17.39
C SER A 126 19.49 6.17 -17.20
N PHE A 127 19.92 6.41 -15.96
CA PHE A 127 21.21 7.02 -15.67
C PHE A 127 22.38 6.14 -16.14
N ALA A 128 22.32 4.83 -15.92
CA ALA A 128 23.34 3.90 -16.39
C ALA A 128 23.46 3.87 -17.92
N GLU A 129 22.32 3.83 -18.64
CA GLU A 129 22.29 3.87 -20.10
C GLU A 129 22.86 5.20 -20.64
N LEU A 130 22.54 6.33 -20.01
CA LEU A 130 23.12 7.63 -20.38
C LEU A 130 24.63 7.66 -20.15
N LEU A 131 25.11 7.12 -19.02
CA LEU A 131 26.54 7.05 -18.71
C LEU A 131 27.29 6.21 -19.76
N GLU A 132 26.71 5.09 -20.19
CA GLU A 132 27.29 4.22 -21.22
C GLU A 132 27.38 4.92 -22.58
N VAL A 133 26.33 5.65 -22.99
CA VAL A 133 26.34 6.43 -24.24
C VAL A 133 27.39 7.53 -24.20
N LEU A 134 27.52 8.25 -23.08
CA LEU A 134 28.53 9.29 -22.90
C LEU A 134 29.95 8.73 -22.95
N GLN A 135 30.20 7.59 -22.28
CA GLN A 135 31.51 6.95 -22.29
C GLN A 135 31.91 6.46 -23.69
N LYS A 136 30.94 6.02 -24.50
CA LYS A 136 31.18 5.54 -25.86
C LYS A 136 31.36 6.66 -26.91
N ARG A 137 31.00 7.90 -26.55
CA ARG A 137 31.01 9.06 -27.43
C ARG A 137 31.73 10.22 -26.75
N GLU A 138 33.06 10.18 -26.70
CA GLU A 138 33.90 11.28 -26.19
C GLU A 138 33.55 12.64 -26.84
N ASP A 139 33.10 12.62 -28.11
CA ASP A 139 32.62 13.81 -28.82
C ASP A 139 31.38 14.44 -28.18
N ILE A 140 30.47 13.65 -27.61
CA ILE A 140 29.25 14.16 -26.93
C ILE A 140 29.61 14.77 -25.58
N VAL A 141 30.53 14.17 -24.84
CA VAL A 141 31.03 14.71 -23.56
C VAL A 141 31.68 16.08 -23.79
N SER A 142 32.49 16.20 -24.83
CA SER A 142 33.14 17.44 -25.22
C SER A 142 32.12 18.53 -25.60
N GLN A 143 31.09 18.18 -26.38
CA GLN A 143 30.00 19.10 -26.75
C GLN A 143 29.19 19.58 -25.55
N ILE A 144 28.88 18.70 -24.59
CA ILE A 144 28.19 19.08 -23.33
C ILE A 144 29.07 20.02 -22.52
N PHE A 145 30.36 19.73 -22.40
CA PHE A 145 31.31 20.55 -21.67
C PHE A 145 31.48 21.94 -22.29
N GLU A 146 31.54 22.03 -23.62
CA GLU A 146 31.56 23.31 -24.34
C GLU A 146 30.28 24.12 -24.15
N HIS A 147 29.11 23.48 -24.24
CA HIS A 147 27.82 24.15 -24.01
C HIS A 147 27.67 24.68 -22.58
N LEU A 148 28.11 23.93 -21.57
CA LEU A 148 28.12 24.38 -20.17
C LEU A 148 29.09 25.55 -19.95
N LYS A 149 30.26 25.51 -20.60
CA LYS A 149 31.25 26.59 -20.55
C LYS A 149 30.74 27.86 -21.24
N GLN A 150 30.03 27.73 -22.36
CA GLN A 150 29.38 28.84 -23.06
C GLN A 150 28.24 29.46 -22.24
N GLN A 151 27.39 28.64 -21.61
CA GLN A 151 26.34 29.15 -20.72
C GLN A 151 26.92 29.91 -19.53
N LYS A 152 27.94 29.36 -18.87
CA LYS A 152 28.61 30.03 -17.74
C LYS A 152 29.25 31.37 -18.14
N ASN A 153 29.82 31.45 -19.36
CA ASN A 153 30.35 32.71 -19.89
C ASN A 153 29.24 33.72 -20.24
N ASN A 154 28.12 33.26 -20.77
CA ASN A 154 26.98 34.12 -21.08
C ASN A 154 26.30 34.66 -19.82
N GLU A 155 26.15 33.86 -18.77
CA GLU A 155 25.63 34.32 -17.46
C GLU A 155 26.57 35.33 -16.77
N ASN A 156 27.88 35.11 -16.84
CA ASN A 156 28.86 36.05 -16.28
C ASN A 156 28.87 37.39 -17.03
N ASN A 157 28.67 37.38 -18.35
CA ASN A 157 28.60 38.61 -19.16
C ASN A 157 27.28 39.37 -18.99
N SER A 158 26.16 38.70 -18.70
CA SER A 158 24.90 39.38 -18.38
C SER A 158 24.89 40.04 -16.99
N THR A 159 25.67 39.52 -16.04
CA THR A 159 25.78 40.07 -14.67
C THR A 159 26.75 41.25 -14.59
N THR A 160 27.65 41.41 -15.57
CA THR A 160 28.63 42.51 -15.62
C THR A 160 28.10 43.78 -16.33
N ASN A 161 26.96 43.68 -17.04
CA ASN A 161 26.33 44.79 -17.76
C ASN A 161 25.06 45.36 -17.09
N SER A 162 24.83 45.09 -15.80
CA SER A 162 23.74 45.68 -14.99
C SER A 162 24.26 46.62 -13.91
#